data_AF-A0A4R1HZB5-F1
#
_entry.id   AF-A0A4R1HZB5-F1
#
_cell.length_a   1.000
_cell.length_b   1.000
_cell.length_c   1.000
_cell.angle_alpha   90.00
_cell.angle_beta   90.00
_cell.angle_gamma   90.00
#
_symmetry.space_group_name_H-M   'P 1'
#
loop_
_entity.id
_entity.type
_entity.pdbx_description
1 polymer ?
#
loop_
_entity_poly.entity_id
_entity_poly.type
_entity_poly.pdbx_seq_one_letter_code
_entity_poly.pdbx_strand_id
1 'polypeptide(L)'
;MADDGPRRGTGIGEWRRSGLGMVREGVRPLLVLASLAAMADAVAAPVGPDPVVGSIAMAVAAVVRAWTYAAAVVVLLVLRGRRAGSALSGLARSARRLPLLVGWLAVGVVATVAGLALLVLPGIWLLVVLTATLVAVVTIEGGSPLRCLRLVRGRWWATALRVLLAVGPVALWWAATGAAVAALPVHPVAAAVLTAVLAVPGYAVVAAFLAAAYVELRRREDPGYGPVPLPSVAPGAALPRPAGTPALDRTGPSPVLLGVGGGVLLAAALVAVLVVTTWPGPERAPAPPLAAVGPERPPATAAEVLSATYARSRLDRTGIYRADPGDLWEDVGYVGSRGEFALDGDSTSVHARLTDTGLSVRETIVVDDRRWIRSRYPEPVGHWVPCSIGDGSVYADACVYTVYQQDLADPVAVLMRAGRSATVVGSGAEVVDDVPATWFDVRLAADRAAADEPDPAWRTRFAESLLGAAPVRVWTGPDGRLLQLAFAAPSDNRVRYTGWGLTGPVLPPR
;
A
#
# COMPACT_ATOMS: atom_id res chain seq x y z
N MET A 1 25.81 -46.47 3.38
CA MET A 1 26.61 -45.60 4.26
C MET A 1 25.91 -44.25 4.25
N ALA A 2 24.99 -44.05 5.19
CA ALA A 2 24.14 -42.87 5.24
C ALA A 2 24.94 -41.75 5.92
N ASP A 3 25.11 -40.64 5.20
CA ASP A 3 25.75 -39.44 5.70
C ASP A 3 24.83 -38.82 6.78
N ASP A 4 25.14 -39.12 8.06
CA ASP A 4 24.55 -38.47 9.23
C ASP A 4 25.08 -37.02 9.27
N GLY A 5 24.59 -36.21 8.33
CA GLY A 5 24.83 -34.78 8.31
C GLY A 5 24.49 -34.22 9.70
N PRO A 6 25.30 -33.28 10.23
CA PRO A 6 25.21 -32.86 11.62
C PRO A 6 23.76 -32.48 11.91
N ARG A 7 23.12 -33.24 12.80
CA ARG A 7 21.82 -32.91 13.38
C ARG A 7 21.98 -31.55 14.06
N ARG A 8 21.89 -30.47 13.28
CA ARG A 8 21.93 -29.09 13.76
C ARG A 8 20.78 -29.00 14.74
N GLY A 9 21.15 -29.03 16.02
CA GLY A 9 20.24 -29.32 17.10
C GLY A 9 19.11 -28.31 17.08
N THR A 10 17.90 -28.77 16.77
CA THR A 10 16.65 -28.02 16.80
C THR A 10 16.22 -27.61 18.21
N GLY A 11 17.18 -27.42 19.11
CA GLY A 11 17.00 -27.21 20.53
C GLY A 11 16.44 -25.83 20.83
N ILE A 12 15.80 -25.73 21.99
CA ILE A 12 15.25 -24.50 22.56
C ILE A 12 16.30 -23.36 22.57
N GLY A 13 17.58 -23.68 22.72
CA GLY A 13 18.68 -22.71 22.71
C GLY A 13 18.89 -21.99 21.38
N GLU A 14 18.75 -22.66 20.22
CA GLU A 14 18.84 -22.00 18.91
C GLU A 14 17.64 -21.10 18.67
N TRP A 15 16.45 -21.58 19.03
CA TRP A 15 15.22 -20.79 18.97
C TRP A 15 15.31 -19.53 19.83
N ARG A 16 15.78 -19.66 21.08
CA ARG A 16 16.00 -18.53 22.00
C ARG A 16 16.99 -17.51 21.41
N ARG A 17 18.11 -17.96 20.85
CA ARG A 17 19.10 -17.08 20.19
C ARG A 17 18.49 -16.35 18.99
N SER A 18 17.71 -17.05 18.18
CA SER A 18 17.04 -16.45 17.01
C SER A 18 16.03 -15.38 17.43
N GLY A 19 15.20 -15.67 18.43
CA GLY A 19 14.22 -14.73 19.00
C GLY A 19 14.88 -13.50 19.63
N LEU A 20 15.93 -13.70 20.44
CA LEU A 20 16.70 -12.60 21.02
C LEU A 20 17.36 -11.72 19.94
N GLY A 21 17.82 -12.32 18.85
CA GLY A 21 18.33 -11.58 17.70
C GLY A 21 17.24 -10.71 17.04
N MET A 22 16.00 -11.23 16.90
CA MET A 22 14.87 -10.44 16.38
C MET A 22 14.56 -9.24 17.27
N VAL A 23 14.59 -9.44 18.59
CA VAL A 23 14.37 -8.36 19.55
C VAL A 23 15.47 -7.31 19.44
N ARG A 24 16.75 -7.70 19.36
CA ARG A 24 17.88 -6.77 19.28
C ARG A 24 17.90 -5.94 18.00
N GLU A 25 17.70 -6.59 16.85
CA GLU A 25 17.74 -5.93 15.53
C GLU A 25 16.47 -5.10 15.27
N GLY A 26 15.33 -5.52 15.84
CA GLY A 26 14.03 -4.88 15.65
C GLY A 26 13.56 -4.01 16.82
N VAL A 27 14.41 -3.71 17.81
CA VAL A 27 13.94 -3.15 19.11
C VAL A 27 13.17 -1.85 18.93
N ARG A 28 13.65 -0.94 18.08
CA ARG A 28 13.02 0.37 17.85
C ARG A 28 11.62 0.25 17.21
N PRO A 29 11.46 -0.39 16.03
CA PRO A 29 10.13 -0.54 15.44
C PRO A 29 9.21 -1.41 16.30
N LEU A 30 9.74 -2.41 17.02
CA LEU A 30 8.95 -3.21 17.95
C LEU A 30 8.41 -2.38 19.11
N LEU A 31 9.23 -1.51 19.71
CA LEU A 31 8.78 -0.64 20.79
C LEU A 31 7.70 0.33 20.32
N VAL A 32 7.83 0.90 19.11
CA VAL A 32 6.80 1.79 18.55
C VAL A 32 5.47 1.05 18.37
N LEU A 33 5.49 -0.15 17.76
CA LEU A 33 4.27 -0.94 17.53
C LEU A 33 3.68 -1.51 18.84
N ALA A 34 4.53 -1.88 19.79
CA ALA A 34 4.14 -2.35 21.11
C ALA A 34 3.49 -1.23 21.94
N SER A 35 4.03 -0.01 21.87
CA SER A 35 3.42 1.16 22.48
C SER A 35 2.04 1.46 21.88
N LEU A 36 1.87 1.29 20.57
CA LEU A 36 0.57 1.48 19.93
C LEU A 36 -0.47 0.45 20.41
N ALA A 37 -0.10 -0.82 20.54
CA ALA A 37 -0.97 -1.86 21.11
C ALA A 37 -1.36 -1.52 22.56
N ALA A 38 -0.38 -1.15 23.37
CA ALA A 38 -0.59 -0.78 24.76
C ALA A 38 -1.52 0.44 24.90
N MET A 39 -1.33 1.47 24.07
CA MET A 39 -2.21 2.65 24.05
C MET A 39 -3.65 2.30 23.65
N ALA A 40 -3.84 1.38 22.71
CA ALA A 40 -5.18 0.93 22.34
C ALA A 40 -5.92 0.28 23.54
N ASP A 41 -5.21 -0.50 24.35
CA ASP A 41 -5.78 -1.08 25.57
C ASP A 41 -6.04 -0.01 26.65
N ALA A 42 -5.14 0.96 26.79
CA ALA A 42 -5.32 2.07 27.73
C ALA A 42 -6.58 2.88 27.42
N VAL A 43 -6.88 3.08 26.12
CA VAL A 43 -8.08 3.81 25.67
C VAL A 43 -9.34 2.98 25.87
N ALA A 44 -9.27 1.65 25.72
CA ALA A 44 -10.43 0.78 25.91
C ALA A 44 -10.78 0.52 27.39
N ALA A 45 -9.80 0.58 28.29
CA ALA A 45 -9.98 0.25 29.71
C ALA A 45 -10.95 1.18 30.50
N PRO A 46 -10.93 2.52 30.35
CA PRO A 46 -11.79 3.41 31.15
C PRO A 46 -13.18 3.65 30.55
N VAL A 47 -13.53 2.97 29.45
CA VAL A 47 -14.84 3.15 28.81
C VAL A 47 -15.93 2.72 29.79
N GLY A 48 -16.84 3.65 30.09
CA GLY A 48 -17.76 3.60 31.23
C GLY A 48 -18.70 2.38 31.30
N PRO A 49 -19.64 2.33 32.27
CA PRO A 49 -20.44 1.14 32.56
C PRO A 49 -21.40 0.72 31.44
N ASP A 50 -21.48 1.47 30.34
CA ASP A 50 -22.26 1.09 29.17
C ASP A 50 -21.63 -0.15 28.51
N PRO A 51 -22.32 -1.31 28.55
CA PRO A 51 -21.77 -2.56 28.03
C PRO A 51 -21.57 -2.52 26.52
N VAL A 52 -22.37 -1.73 25.78
CA VAL A 52 -22.26 -1.62 24.33
C VAL A 52 -21.00 -0.83 23.98
N VAL A 53 -20.81 0.35 24.58
CA VAL A 53 -19.63 1.18 24.32
C VAL A 53 -18.35 0.46 24.75
N GLY A 54 -18.37 -0.20 25.91
CA GLY A 54 -17.26 -1.03 26.40
C GLY A 54 -16.90 -2.17 25.43
N SER A 55 -17.91 -2.87 24.89
CA SER A 55 -17.68 -3.96 23.93
C SER A 55 -17.07 -3.47 22.61
N ILE A 56 -17.50 -2.31 22.11
CA ILE A 56 -16.96 -1.69 20.89
C ILE A 56 -15.50 -1.29 21.12
N ALA A 57 -15.20 -0.64 22.24
CA ALA A 57 -13.83 -0.23 22.55
C ALA A 57 -12.87 -1.42 22.67
N MET A 58 -13.32 -2.50 23.32
CA MET A 58 -12.56 -3.75 23.40
C MET A 58 -12.35 -4.40 22.04
N ALA A 59 -13.36 -4.38 21.16
CA ALA A 59 -13.24 -4.88 19.80
C ALA A 59 -12.22 -4.06 18.99
N VAL A 60 -12.27 -2.73 19.08
CA VAL A 60 -11.31 -1.83 18.43
C VAL A 60 -9.90 -2.09 18.95
N ALA A 61 -9.70 -2.19 20.26
CA ALA A 61 -8.40 -2.50 20.85
C ALA A 61 -7.86 -3.86 20.37
N ALA A 62 -8.72 -4.89 20.28
CA ALA A 62 -8.34 -6.19 19.75
C ALA A 62 -7.91 -6.13 18.27
N VAL A 63 -8.61 -5.35 17.44
CA VAL A 63 -8.24 -5.12 16.03
C VAL A 63 -6.90 -4.40 15.92
N VAL A 64 -6.69 -3.34 16.70
CA VAL A 64 -5.40 -2.61 16.72
C VAL A 64 -4.27 -3.53 17.16
N ARG A 65 -4.49 -4.34 18.21
CA ARG A 65 -3.52 -5.31 18.70
C ARG A 65 -3.18 -6.39 17.67
N ALA A 66 -4.18 -6.90 16.96
CA ALA A 66 -3.97 -7.84 15.86
C ALA A 66 -3.12 -7.21 14.75
N TRP A 67 -3.43 -5.96 14.38
CA TRP A 67 -2.67 -5.22 13.38
C TRP A 67 -1.23 -4.95 13.79
N THR A 68 -0.98 -4.56 15.05
CA THR A 68 0.38 -4.28 15.53
C THR A 68 1.24 -5.54 15.54
N TYR A 69 0.69 -6.70 15.92
CA TYR A 69 1.40 -7.97 15.80
C TYR A 69 1.68 -8.32 14.33
N ALA A 70 0.71 -8.13 13.43
CA ALA A 70 0.90 -8.33 11.99
C ALA A 70 2.02 -7.46 11.43
N ALA A 71 1.96 -6.16 11.70
CA ALA A 71 2.95 -5.17 11.33
C ALA A 71 4.34 -5.55 11.86
N ALA A 72 4.43 -5.91 13.14
CA ALA A 72 5.69 -6.25 13.79
C ALA A 72 6.33 -7.50 13.15
N VAL A 73 5.52 -8.53 12.89
CA VAL A 73 6.00 -9.74 12.19
C VAL A 73 6.54 -9.39 10.82
N VAL A 74 5.83 -8.57 10.02
CA VAL A 74 6.30 -8.19 8.68
C VAL A 74 7.59 -7.38 8.74
N VAL A 75 7.67 -6.39 9.63
CA VAL A 75 8.88 -5.54 9.79
C VAL A 75 10.08 -6.38 10.21
N LEU A 76 9.92 -7.28 11.18
CA LEU A 76 11.01 -8.17 11.62
C LEU A 76 11.51 -9.09 10.49
N LEU A 77 10.63 -9.55 9.61
CA LEU A 77 11.01 -10.37 8.47
C LEU A 77 11.75 -9.56 7.39
N VAL A 78 11.32 -8.33 7.14
CA VAL A 78 11.98 -7.41 6.20
C VAL A 78 13.38 -7.04 6.70
N LEU A 79 13.53 -6.65 7.97
CA LEU A 79 14.82 -6.27 8.56
C LEU A 79 15.87 -7.38 8.48
N ARG A 80 15.43 -8.65 8.47
CA ARG A 80 16.32 -9.81 8.37
C ARG A 80 16.61 -10.26 6.94
N GLY A 81 16.24 -9.46 5.94
CA GLY A 81 16.42 -9.80 4.53
C GLY A 81 15.65 -11.06 4.12
N ARG A 82 14.67 -11.49 4.91
CA ARG A 82 13.81 -12.65 4.59
C ARG A 82 12.66 -12.28 3.66
N ARG A 83 12.52 -10.98 3.39
CA ARG A 83 11.60 -10.41 2.42
C ARG A 83 12.21 -9.18 1.77
N ALA A 84 11.95 -9.05 0.47
CA ALA A 84 12.18 -7.80 -0.24
C ALA A 84 11.13 -6.75 0.15
N GLY A 85 11.55 -5.49 0.27
CA GLY A 85 10.68 -4.34 0.51
C GLY A 85 11.17 -3.43 1.64
N SER A 86 10.58 -2.23 1.73
CA SER A 86 10.79 -1.30 2.85
C SER A 86 9.87 -1.65 4.02
N ALA A 87 10.24 -1.25 5.25
CA ALA A 87 9.37 -1.41 6.42
C ALA A 87 7.98 -0.77 6.20
N LEU A 88 7.93 0.37 5.51
CA LEU A 88 6.69 1.07 5.13
C LEU A 88 5.81 0.23 4.19
N SER A 89 6.40 -0.39 3.16
CA SER A 89 5.64 -1.30 2.28
C SER A 89 5.10 -2.52 3.04
N GLY A 90 5.82 -2.96 4.07
CA GLY A 90 5.38 -4.00 4.99
C GLY A 90 4.14 -3.61 5.80
N LEU A 91 4.13 -2.39 6.34
CA LEU A 91 2.99 -1.83 7.08
C LEU A 91 1.75 -1.64 6.20
N ALA A 92 1.93 -1.12 4.99
CA ALA A 92 0.83 -0.97 4.02
C ALA A 92 0.22 -2.34 3.68
N ARG A 93 1.06 -3.36 3.48
CA ARG A 93 0.60 -4.73 3.23
C ARG A 93 -0.12 -5.33 4.42
N SER A 94 0.36 -5.12 5.66
CA SER A 94 -0.33 -5.62 6.85
C SER A 94 -1.68 -4.92 7.06
N ALA A 95 -1.79 -3.64 6.72
CA ALA A 95 -3.06 -2.90 6.74
C ALA A 95 -4.07 -3.45 5.72
N ARG A 96 -3.66 -3.72 4.47
CA ARG A 96 -4.54 -4.31 3.45
C ARG A 96 -5.08 -5.70 3.84
N ARG A 97 -4.29 -6.47 4.61
CA ARG A 97 -4.69 -7.80 5.10
C ARG A 97 -5.49 -7.76 6.41
N LEU A 98 -5.76 -6.57 6.96
CA LEU A 98 -6.43 -6.42 8.24
C LEU A 98 -7.84 -7.04 8.26
N PRO A 99 -8.75 -6.80 7.28
CA PRO A 99 -10.10 -7.35 7.34
C PRO A 99 -10.09 -8.88 7.35
N LEU A 100 -9.20 -9.48 6.54
CA LEU A 100 -8.99 -10.93 6.49
C LEU A 100 -8.45 -11.46 7.82
N LEU A 101 -7.48 -10.76 8.42
CA LEU A 101 -6.91 -11.12 9.73
C LEU A 101 -7.96 -11.06 10.84
N VAL A 102 -8.77 -10.00 10.89
CA VAL A 102 -9.84 -9.84 11.87
C VAL A 102 -10.88 -10.93 11.71
N GLY A 103 -11.32 -11.22 10.48
CA GLY A 103 -12.26 -12.30 10.20
C GLY A 103 -11.75 -13.66 10.70
N TRP A 104 -10.49 -14.01 10.39
CA TRP A 104 -9.92 -15.27 10.83
C TRP A 104 -9.59 -15.32 12.32
N LEU A 105 -9.25 -14.20 12.94
CA LEU A 105 -9.10 -14.12 14.40
C LEU A 105 -10.42 -14.35 15.11
N ALA A 106 -11.52 -13.75 14.64
CA ALA A 106 -12.85 -13.97 15.19
C ALA A 106 -13.25 -15.46 15.11
N VAL A 107 -13.09 -16.07 13.92
CA VAL A 107 -13.34 -17.52 13.73
C VAL A 107 -12.43 -18.35 14.64
N GLY A 108 -11.15 -17.98 14.76
CA GLY A 108 -10.19 -18.66 15.60
C GLY A 108 -10.54 -18.61 17.10
N VAL A 109 -10.99 -17.45 17.59
CA VAL A 109 -11.45 -17.27 18.97
C VAL A 109 -12.68 -18.12 19.23
N VAL A 110 -13.70 -18.04 18.37
CA VAL A 110 -14.94 -18.84 18.49
C VAL A 110 -14.62 -20.33 18.50
N ALA A 111 -13.78 -20.81 17.58
CA ALA A 111 -13.38 -22.22 17.52
C ALA A 111 -12.59 -22.65 18.76
N THR A 112 -11.72 -21.79 19.29
CA THR A 112 -10.93 -22.07 20.49
C THR A 112 -11.84 -22.14 21.72
N VAL A 113 -12.77 -21.20 21.88
CA VAL A 113 -13.74 -21.17 23.00
C VAL A 113 -14.69 -22.36 22.93
N ALA A 114 -15.24 -22.66 21.74
CA ALA A 114 -16.09 -23.83 21.54
C ALA A 114 -15.33 -25.13 21.84
N GLY A 115 -14.06 -25.21 21.39
CA GLY A 115 -13.17 -26.31 21.74
C GLY A 115 -13.02 -26.45 23.25
N LEU A 116 -12.63 -25.38 23.95
CA LEU A 116 -12.45 -25.38 25.41
C LEU A 116 -13.72 -25.77 26.16
N ALA A 117 -14.89 -25.33 25.69
CA ALA A 117 -16.19 -25.63 26.29
C ALA A 117 -16.63 -27.08 26.11
N LEU A 118 -16.43 -27.65 24.91
CA LEU A 118 -16.83 -29.04 24.61
C LEU A 118 -15.84 -30.04 25.21
N LEU A 119 -14.55 -29.81 24.98
CA LEU A 119 -13.46 -30.73 25.30
C LEU A 119 -12.20 -29.86 25.53
N VAL A 120 -11.79 -29.69 26.79
CA VAL A 120 -10.65 -28.81 27.15
C VAL A 120 -9.41 -29.03 26.26
N LEU A 121 -9.12 -30.29 25.89
CA LEU A 121 -7.95 -30.68 25.11
C LEU A 121 -7.91 -30.09 23.68
N PRO A 122 -8.93 -30.27 22.80
CA PRO A 122 -8.96 -29.61 21.49
C PRO A 122 -8.98 -28.09 21.56
N GLY A 123 -9.57 -27.49 22.61
CA GLY A 123 -9.49 -26.06 22.86
C GLY A 123 -8.03 -25.58 23.06
N ILE A 124 -7.29 -26.24 23.96
CA ILE A 124 -5.86 -25.95 24.18
C ILE A 124 -5.05 -26.22 22.90
N TRP A 125 -5.38 -27.27 22.17
CA TRP A 125 -4.71 -27.61 20.92
C TRP A 125 -4.85 -26.50 19.88
N LEU A 126 -6.07 -25.98 19.67
CA LEU A 126 -6.34 -24.86 18.77
C LEU A 126 -5.68 -23.57 19.23
N LEU A 127 -5.74 -23.27 20.54
CA LEU A 127 -5.10 -22.10 21.12
C LEU A 127 -3.61 -22.07 20.77
N VAL A 128 -2.89 -23.18 20.96
CA VAL A 128 -1.47 -23.28 20.64
C VAL A 128 -1.19 -23.06 19.15
N VAL A 129 -1.95 -23.73 18.28
CA VAL A 129 -1.72 -23.64 16.83
C VAL A 129 -1.97 -22.22 16.33
N LEU A 130 -3.13 -21.65 16.67
CA LEU A 130 -3.55 -20.34 16.19
C LEU A 130 -2.66 -19.24 16.76
N THR A 131 -2.33 -19.29 18.06
CA THR A 131 -1.42 -18.32 18.68
C THR A 131 -0.06 -18.32 17.99
N ALA A 132 0.49 -19.48 17.66
CA ALA A 132 1.83 -19.55 17.07
C ALA A 132 1.89 -19.12 15.59
N THR A 133 0.79 -19.21 14.84
CA THR A 133 0.85 -19.15 13.37
C THR A 133 -0.15 -18.24 12.69
N LEU A 134 -1.33 -18.00 13.27
CA LEU A 134 -2.44 -17.39 12.54
C LEU A 134 -2.11 -15.98 12.03
N VAL A 135 -1.57 -15.12 12.89
CA VAL A 135 -1.18 -13.75 12.53
C VAL A 135 -0.20 -13.76 11.36
N ALA A 136 0.83 -14.60 11.44
CA ALA A 136 1.85 -14.67 10.41
C ALA A 136 1.28 -15.25 9.10
N VAL A 137 0.58 -16.39 9.15
CA VAL A 137 0.02 -17.04 7.95
C VAL A 137 -0.93 -16.12 7.18
N VAL A 138 -1.84 -15.43 7.87
CA VAL A 138 -2.82 -14.55 7.19
C VAL A 138 -2.14 -13.32 6.61
N THR A 139 -1.19 -12.73 7.34
CA THR A 139 -0.57 -11.46 6.92
C THR A 139 0.53 -11.65 5.89
N ILE A 140 1.22 -12.79 5.94
CA ILE A 140 2.37 -13.12 5.10
C ILE A 140 1.94 -13.94 3.88
N GLU A 141 1.19 -15.03 4.10
CA GLU A 141 0.81 -15.96 3.04
C GLU A 141 -0.58 -15.63 2.45
N GLY A 142 -1.39 -14.81 3.12
CA GLY A 142 -2.80 -14.64 2.75
C GLY A 142 -3.62 -15.92 2.94
N GLY A 143 -3.11 -16.87 3.72
CA GLY A 143 -3.69 -18.21 3.87
C GLY A 143 -4.81 -18.28 4.93
N SER A 144 -5.46 -19.44 4.99
CA SER A 144 -6.54 -19.75 5.94
C SER A 144 -6.04 -20.50 7.19
N PRO A 145 -6.85 -20.68 8.24
CA PRO A 145 -6.48 -21.46 9.43
C PRO A 145 -6.08 -22.90 9.14
N LEU A 146 -6.58 -23.50 8.06
CA LEU A 146 -6.15 -24.85 7.63
C LEU A 146 -4.64 -24.90 7.33
N ARG A 147 -4.08 -23.80 6.83
CA ARG A 147 -2.64 -23.66 6.59
C ARG A 147 -1.85 -23.70 7.90
N CYS A 148 -2.38 -23.11 8.97
CA CYS A 148 -1.80 -23.15 10.31
C CYS A 148 -1.68 -24.59 10.83
N LEU A 149 -2.73 -25.40 10.63
CA LEU A 149 -2.74 -26.82 11.02
C LEU A 149 -1.67 -27.61 10.27
N ARG A 150 -1.51 -27.35 8.96
CA ARG A 150 -0.49 -28.02 8.13
C ARG A 150 0.92 -27.66 8.59
N LEU A 151 1.18 -26.40 8.93
CA LEU A 151 2.48 -25.93 9.44
C LEU A 151 2.89 -26.57 10.77
N VAL A 152 1.91 -26.86 11.65
CA VAL A 152 2.18 -27.42 13.00
C VAL A 152 2.10 -28.96 13.02
N ARG A 153 1.64 -29.60 11.94
CA ARG A 153 1.46 -31.06 11.86
C ARG A 153 2.75 -31.81 12.21
N GLY A 154 2.65 -32.79 13.12
CA GLY A 154 3.78 -33.60 13.61
C GLY A 154 4.72 -32.89 14.57
N ARG A 155 4.47 -31.62 14.92
CA ARG A 155 5.38 -30.80 15.75
C ARG A 155 4.67 -30.05 16.86
N TRP A 156 3.42 -30.42 17.14
CA TRP A 156 2.55 -29.70 18.06
C TRP A 156 3.18 -29.53 19.45
N TRP A 157 3.74 -30.59 20.05
CA TRP A 157 4.37 -30.52 21.37
C TRP A 157 5.54 -29.53 21.45
N ALA A 158 6.38 -29.48 20.41
CA ALA A 158 7.49 -28.53 20.34
C ALA A 158 6.97 -27.08 20.21
N THR A 159 5.91 -26.87 19.44
CA THR A 159 5.25 -25.57 19.32
C THR A 159 4.57 -25.17 20.62
N ALA A 160 3.85 -26.09 21.28
CA ALA A 160 3.17 -25.88 22.56
C ALA A 160 4.14 -25.44 23.64
N LEU A 161 5.28 -26.15 23.79
CA LEU A 161 6.30 -25.81 24.76
C LEU A 161 6.91 -24.42 24.50
N ARG A 162 7.12 -24.05 23.23
CA ARG A 162 7.62 -22.71 22.87
C ARG A 162 6.60 -21.60 23.13
N VAL A 163 5.32 -21.84 22.82
CA VAL A 163 4.23 -20.91 23.16
C VAL A 163 4.19 -20.73 24.67
N LEU A 164 4.22 -21.82 25.44
CA LEU A 164 4.19 -21.76 26.90
C LEU A 164 5.39 -20.99 27.47
N LEU A 165 6.60 -21.26 26.99
CA LEU A 165 7.83 -20.59 27.46
C LEU A 165 7.90 -19.11 27.08
N ALA A 166 7.24 -18.68 26.01
CA ALA A 166 7.28 -17.30 25.54
C ALA A 166 6.10 -16.47 26.04
N VAL A 167 4.89 -17.00 25.86
CA VAL A 167 3.63 -16.30 26.16
C VAL A 167 3.25 -16.47 27.63
N GLY A 168 3.57 -17.61 28.25
CA GLY A 168 3.27 -17.87 29.67
C GLY A 168 3.85 -16.81 30.62
N PRO A 169 5.17 -16.53 30.59
CA PRO A 169 5.77 -15.48 31.42
C PRO A 169 5.20 -14.09 31.15
N VAL A 170 4.86 -13.78 29.89
CA VAL A 170 4.26 -12.50 29.50
C VAL A 170 2.83 -12.38 30.06
N ALA A 171 2.03 -13.44 29.98
CA ALA A 171 0.69 -13.48 30.56
C ALA A 171 0.73 -13.34 32.09
N LEU A 172 1.68 -14.02 32.75
CA LEU A 172 1.90 -13.88 34.19
C LEU A 172 2.32 -12.45 34.57
N TRP A 173 3.22 -11.85 33.79
CA TRP A 173 3.63 -10.46 33.96
C TRP A 173 2.43 -9.50 33.85
N TRP A 174 1.63 -9.61 32.80
CA TRP A 174 0.44 -8.76 32.62
C TRP A 174 -0.59 -8.93 33.73
N ALA A 175 -0.81 -10.16 34.20
CA ALA A 175 -1.70 -10.41 35.33
C ALA A 175 -1.17 -9.77 36.63
N ALA A 176 0.13 -9.94 36.90
CA ALA A 176 0.76 -9.37 38.08
C ALA A 176 0.77 -7.83 38.06
N THR A 177 1.09 -7.21 36.92
CA THR A 177 1.08 -5.75 36.79
C THR A 177 -0.34 -5.20 36.85
N GLY A 178 -1.33 -5.87 36.24
CA GLY A 178 -2.74 -5.49 36.35
C GLY A 178 -3.22 -5.51 37.80
N ALA A 179 -2.92 -6.59 38.55
CA ALA A 179 -3.27 -6.69 39.96
C ALA A 179 -2.55 -5.63 40.82
N ALA A 180 -1.26 -5.40 40.59
CA ALA A 180 -0.48 -4.40 41.32
C ALA A 180 -1.00 -2.97 41.08
N VAL A 181 -1.33 -2.63 39.82
CA VAL A 181 -1.86 -1.31 39.48
C VAL A 181 -3.27 -1.11 40.02
N ALA A 182 -4.11 -2.15 40.03
CA ALA A 182 -5.45 -2.09 40.61
C ALA A 182 -5.47 -1.84 42.13
N ALA A 183 -4.37 -2.14 42.83
CA ALA A 183 -4.22 -1.88 44.26
C ALA A 183 -3.77 -0.43 44.58
N LEU A 184 -3.36 0.35 43.57
CA LEU A 184 -2.90 1.73 43.77
C LEU A 184 -4.09 2.70 43.89
N PRO A 185 -4.06 3.68 44.81
CA PRO A 185 -5.11 4.69 44.96
C PRO A 185 -4.98 5.78 43.89
N VAL A 186 -5.02 5.41 42.61
CA VAL A 186 -4.87 6.32 41.47
C VAL A 186 -6.15 6.37 40.64
N HIS A 187 -6.35 7.47 39.90
CA HIS A 187 -7.48 7.62 39.00
C HIS A 187 -7.50 6.49 37.93
N PRO A 188 -8.67 5.96 37.52
CA PRO A 188 -8.78 4.85 36.58
C PRO A 188 -8.01 5.05 35.26
N VAL A 189 -8.02 6.28 34.74
CA VAL A 189 -7.25 6.63 33.53
C VAL A 189 -5.74 6.53 33.77
N ALA A 190 -5.25 6.96 34.92
CA ALA A 190 -3.83 6.84 35.27
C ALA A 190 -3.43 5.37 35.47
N ALA A 191 -4.30 4.56 36.09
CA ALA A 191 -4.11 3.11 36.18
C ALA A 191 -4.05 2.44 34.80
N ALA A 192 -4.93 2.81 33.87
CA ALA A 192 -4.94 2.28 32.51
C ALA A 192 -3.64 2.61 31.75
N VAL A 193 -3.19 3.87 31.82
CA VAL A 193 -1.92 4.31 31.21
C VAL A 193 -0.73 3.59 31.82
N LEU A 194 -0.67 3.46 33.14
CA LEU A 194 0.42 2.76 33.83
C LEU A 194 0.47 1.28 33.44
N THR A 195 -0.70 0.61 33.40
CA THR A 195 -0.81 -0.79 32.95
C THR A 195 -0.33 -0.95 31.52
N ALA A 196 -0.72 -0.04 30.63
CA ALA A 196 -0.29 -0.05 29.24
C ALA A 196 1.24 0.13 29.09
N VAL A 197 1.83 1.10 29.79
CA VAL A 197 3.30 1.30 29.77
C VAL A 197 4.03 0.02 30.22
N LEU A 198 3.55 -0.61 31.29
CA LEU A 198 4.10 -1.87 31.79
C LEU A 198 3.85 -3.06 30.86
N ALA A 199 2.87 -2.98 29.97
CA ALA A 199 2.56 -4.04 29.00
C ALA A 199 3.46 -4.03 27.75
N VAL A 200 4.08 -2.89 27.42
CA VAL A 200 4.92 -2.71 26.21
C VAL A 200 5.99 -3.80 26.04
N PRO A 201 6.78 -4.17 27.06
CA PRO A 201 7.78 -5.23 26.91
C PRO A 201 7.15 -6.59 26.54
N GLY A 202 5.99 -6.90 27.14
CA GLY A 202 5.24 -8.11 26.83
C GLY A 202 4.80 -8.15 25.37
N TYR A 203 4.30 -7.02 24.84
CA TYR A 203 3.93 -6.89 23.43
C TYR A 203 5.10 -7.13 22.49
N ALA A 204 6.27 -6.56 22.77
CA ALA A 204 7.48 -6.76 21.97
C ALA A 204 7.95 -8.23 21.99
N VAL A 205 7.90 -8.89 23.15
CA VAL A 205 8.27 -10.31 23.29
C VAL A 205 7.32 -11.21 22.48
N VAL A 206 6.01 -10.98 22.57
CA VAL A 206 5.01 -11.75 21.80
C VAL A 206 5.22 -11.55 20.30
N ALA A 207 5.42 -10.31 19.84
CA ALA A 207 5.67 -10.04 18.43
C ALA A 207 6.92 -10.75 17.90
N ALA A 208 8.02 -10.71 18.65
CA ALA A 208 9.25 -11.43 18.30
C ALA A 208 9.07 -12.96 18.32
N PHE A 209 8.29 -13.47 19.27
CA PHE A 209 7.91 -14.88 19.34
C PHE A 209 7.15 -15.30 18.07
N LEU A 210 6.13 -14.54 17.66
CA LEU A 210 5.31 -14.85 16.48
C LEU A 210 6.16 -14.91 15.21
N ALA A 211 7.05 -13.93 15.01
CA ALA A 211 7.95 -13.89 13.87
C ALA A 211 8.93 -15.08 13.87
N ALA A 212 9.51 -15.42 15.02
CA ALA A 212 10.44 -16.53 15.18
C ALA A 212 9.75 -17.90 14.99
N ALA A 213 8.56 -18.08 15.55
CA ALA A 213 7.77 -19.29 15.42
C ALA A 213 7.41 -19.55 13.95
N TYR A 214 6.92 -18.52 13.25
CA TYR A 214 6.58 -18.62 11.84
C TYR A 214 7.79 -18.99 10.97
N VAL A 215 8.92 -18.29 11.14
CA VAL A 215 10.17 -18.57 10.42
C VAL A 215 10.61 -20.02 10.57
N GLU A 216 10.58 -20.52 11.79
CA GLU A 216 11.05 -21.87 12.12
C GLU A 216 10.08 -22.96 11.64
N LEU A 217 8.78 -22.69 11.65
CA LEU A 217 7.80 -23.60 11.06
C LEU A 217 7.98 -23.65 9.54
N ARG A 218 8.14 -22.48 8.91
CA ARG A 218 8.32 -22.35 7.46
C ARG A 218 9.61 -22.99 6.96
N ARG A 219 10.73 -22.79 7.67
CA ARG A 219 12.04 -23.41 7.36
C ARG A 219 12.04 -24.92 7.33
N ARG A 220 11.17 -25.57 8.11
CA ARG A 220 11.12 -27.04 8.09
C ARG A 220 10.18 -27.58 7.02
N GLU A 221 9.19 -26.80 6.64
CA GLU A 221 8.37 -27.13 5.48
C GLU A 221 9.17 -26.92 4.18
N ASP A 222 9.94 -25.83 4.12
CA ASP A 222 10.79 -25.47 2.99
C ASP A 222 12.19 -25.09 3.53
N PRO A 223 13.18 -26.02 3.45
CA PRO A 223 14.55 -25.76 3.88
C PRO A 223 15.21 -24.57 3.18
N GLY A 224 14.72 -24.20 1.98
CA GLY A 224 15.16 -23.03 1.23
C GLY A 224 14.66 -21.70 1.80
N TYR A 225 13.77 -21.72 2.81
CA TYR A 225 13.23 -20.52 3.46
C TYR A 225 14.27 -19.83 4.38
N GLY A 226 15.26 -19.20 3.75
CA GLY A 226 16.36 -18.48 4.38
C GLY A 226 16.23 -16.95 4.27
N PRO A 227 17.18 -16.20 4.85
CA PRO A 227 17.45 -14.85 4.36
C PRO A 227 17.68 -14.96 2.85
N VAL A 228 17.06 -14.09 2.05
CA VAL A 228 17.43 -13.96 0.65
C VAL A 228 18.92 -13.59 0.67
N PRO A 229 19.81 -14.40 0.06
CA PRO A 229 21.21 -14.02 -0.03
C PRO A 229 21.25 -12.64 -0.65
N LEU A 230 21.73 -11.65 0.09
CA LEU A 230 22.15 -10.42 -0.56
C LEU A 230 23.16 -10.85 -1.61
N PRO A 231 23.06 -10.39 -2.88
CA PRO A 231 24.06 -10.72 -3.89
C PRO A 231 25.42 -10.49 -3.25
N SER A 232 26.19 -11.56 -3.12
CA SER A 232 27.52 -11.49 -2.54
C SER A 232 28.30 -10.60 -3.48
N VAL A 233 28.46 -9.32 -3.13
CA VAL A 233 29.39 -8.43 -3.82
C VAL A 233 30.72 -9.16 -3.74
N ALA A 234 31.21 -9.64 -4.89
CA ALA A 234 32.42 -10.43 -4.93
C ALA A 234 33.51 -9.62 -4.21
N PRO A 235 34.20 -10.20 -3.20
CA PRO A 235 35.28 -9.52 -2.52
C PRO A 235 36.39 -9.26 -3.55
N GLY A 236 36.41 -8.05 -4.11
CA GLY A 236 37.29 -7.68 -5.23
C GLY A 236 36.62 -6.85 -6.33
N ALA A 237 35.29 -6.81 -6.40
CA ALA A 237 34.61 -5.83 -7.25
C ALA A 237 34.74 -4.44 -6.60
N ALA A 238 35.81 -3.73 -6.95
CA ALA A 238 35.98 -2.32 -6.62
C ALA A 238 34.78 -1.56 -7.20
N LEU A 239 33.78 -1.29 -6.37
CA LEU A 239 32.70 -0.39 -6.72
C LEU A 239 33.36 0.92 -7.20
N PRO A 240 33.09 1.39 -8.43
CA PRO A 240 33.66 2.63 -8.91
C PRO A 240 33.32 3.72 -7.89
N ARG A 241 34.36 4.30 -7.27
CA ARG A 241 34.17 5.44 -6.37
C ARG A 241 33.43 6.50 -7.18
N PRO A 242 32.20 6.88 -6.80
CA PRO A 242 31.52 7.96 -7.49
C PRO A 242 32.38 9.21 -7.32
N ALA A 243 32.97 9.68 -8.43
CA ALA A 243 33.67 10.94 -8.44
C ALA A 243 32.64 12.04 -8.16
N GLY A 244 32.74 12.66 -6.98
CA GLY A 244 32.00 13.89 -6.65
C GLY A 244 30.63 13.71 -5.98
N THR A 245 30.49 12.86 -4.97
CA THR A 245 29.36 13.03 -4.03
C THR A 245 29.61 14.28 -3.18
N PRO A 246 28.79 15.36 -3.28
CA PRO A 246 28.87 16.47 -2.35
C PRO A 246 28.59 15.97 -0.93
N ALA A 247 29.30 16.54 0.04
CA ALA A 247 29.18 16.22 1.45
C ALA A 247 27.69 16.25 1.86
N LEU A 248 27.17 15.08 2.24
CA LEU A 248 25.79 14.93 2.68
C LEU A 248 25.68 15.59 4.07
N ASP A 249 25.13 16.80 4.08
CA ASP A 249 24.84 17.56 5.29
C ASP A 249 23.89 16.74 6.19
N ARG A 250 24.41 16.30 7.34
CA ARG A 250 23.75 15.38 8.29
C ARG A 250 22.76 16.08 9.22
N THR A 251 22.35 17.31 8.91
CA THR A 251 21.52 18.15 9.79
C THR A 251 20.00 18.04 9.54
N GLY A 252 19.56 17.28 8.53
CA GLY A 252 18.13 17.03 8.29
C GLY A 252 17.50 16.04 9.29
N PRO A 253 16.30 16.31 9.85
CA PRO A 253 15.63 15.39 10.75
C PRO A 253 15.32 14.07 10.05
N SER A 254 15.66 12.96 10.69
CA SER A 254 15.50 11.62 10.09
C SER A 254 14.05 11.37 9.65
N PRO A 255 13.80 10.72 8.50
CA PRO A 255 12.44 10.34 8.04
C PRO A 255 11.69 9.41 9.02
N VAL A 256 12.37 8.92 10.06
CA VAL A 256 11.79 8.14 11.16
C VAL A 256 11.02 9.03 12.15
N LEU A 257 11.41 10.31 12.32
CA LEU A 257 10.67 11.27 13.16
C LEU A 257 9.32 11.66 12.56
N LEU A 258 9.21 11.67 11.22
CA LEU A 258 7.94 11.87 10.50
C LEU A 258 6.98 10.68 10.65
N GLY A 259 7.50 9.45 10.75
CA GLY A 259 6.68 8.25 11.00
C GLY A 259 6.13 8.16 12.42
N VAL A 260 6.90 8.59 13.42
CA VAL A 260 6.43 8.70 14.82
C VAL A 260 5.41 9.84 14.95
N GLY A 261 5.62 10.96 14.25
CA GLY A 261 4.64 12.03 14.14
C GLY A 261 3.32 11.56 13.52
N GLY A 262 3.36 10.74 12.47
CA GLY A 262 2.16 10.18 11.83
C GLY A 262 1.36 9.23 12.73
N GLY A 263 2.02 8.39 13.52
CA GLY A 263 1.35 7.51 14.49
C GLY A 263 0.71 8.27 15.66
N VAL A 264 1.40 9.30 16.17
CA VAL A 264 0.87 10.20 17.21
C VAL A 264 -0.25 11.08 16.65
N LEU A 265 -0.15 11.56 15.42
CA LEU A 265 -1.21 12.31 14.75
C LEU A 265 -2.43 11.45 14.41
N LEU A 266 -2.26 10.17 14.06
CA LEU A 266 -3.37 9.25 13.83
C LEU A 266 -4.08 8.91 15.15
N ALA A 267 -3.32 8.67 16.22
CA ALA A 267 -3.88 8.46 17.56
C ALA A 267 -4.57 9.73 18.07
N ALA A 268 -3.98 10.90 17.89
CA ALA A 268 -4.58 12.20 18.20
C ALA A 268 -5.80 12.50 17.33
N ALA A 269 -5.81 12.09 16.05
CA ALA A 269 -6.95 12.22 15.16
C ALA A 269 -8.08 11.26 15.55
N LEU A 270 -7.79 10.04 15.99
CA LEU A 270 -8.79 9.11 16.51
C LEU A 270 -9.38 9.59 17.82
N VAL A 271 -8.56 10.12 18.74
CA VAL A 271 -9.02 10.80 19.95
C VAL A 271 -9.82 12.06 19.60
N ALA A 272 -9.39 12.85 18.62
CA ALA A 272 -10.12 14.03 18.17
C ALA A 272 -11.44 13.68 17.48
N VAL A 273 -11.53 12.58 16.72
CA VAL A 273 -12.79 12.10 16.12
C VAL A 273 -13.72 11.57 17.21
N LEU A 274 -13.20 10.87 18.22
CA LEU A 274 -14.00 10.44 19.37
C LEU A 274 -14.52 11.63 20.18
N VAL A 275 -13.68 12.65 20.38
CA VAL A 275 -14.03 13.92 21.04
C VAL A 275 -15.05 14.68 20.18
N VAL A 276 -14.84 14.85 18.87
CA VAL A 276 -15.74 15.57 17.95
C VAL A 276 -17.08 14.87 17.76
N THR A 277 -17.14 13.54 17.73
CA THR A 277 -18.40 12.79 17.59
C THR A 277 -19.21 12.74 18.88
N THR A 278 -18.58 12.99 20.03
CA THR A 278 -19.25 13.09 21.33
C THR A 278 -19.49 14.55 21.76
N TRP A 279 -18.91 15.52 21.04
CA TRP A 279 -19.11 16.96 21.27
C TRP A 279 -20.27 17.47 20.42
N PRO A 280 -21.32 18.07 21.01
CA PRO A 280 -22.37 18.72 20.22
C PRO A 280 -21.78 19.98 19.58
N GLY A 281 -21.44 19.89 18.29
CA GLY A 281 -20.81 20.97 17.54
C GLY A 281 -21.80 22.05 17.08
N PRO A 282 -21.41 23.33 17.08
CA PRO A 282 -22.26 24.44 16.65
C PRO A 282 -22.42 24.49 15.11
N GLU A 283 -23.64 24.81 14.67
CA GLU A 283 -24.05 24.92 13.25
C GLU A 283 -23.17 25.92 12.48
N ARG A 284 -22.65 25.51 11.31
CA ARG A 284 -21.89 26.39 10.39
C ARG A 284 -22.80 27.03 9.35
N ALA A 285 -22.64 28.34 9.17
CA ALA A 285 -23.31 29.11 8.14
C ALA A 285 -22.76 28.81 6.72
N PRO A 286 -23.60 28.87 5.67
CA PRO A 286 -23.23 28.56 4.29
C PRO A 286 -22.37 29.65 3.64
N ALA A 287 -21.48 29.24 2.74
CA ALA A 287 -20.63 30.10 1.93
C ALA A 287 -21.43 30.82 0.81
N PRO A 288 -21.01 32.03 0.38
CA PRO A 288 -21.73 32.81 -0.62
C PRO A 288 -21.56 32.25 -2.05
N PRO A 289 -22.55 32.49 -2.94
CA PRO A 289 -22.55 31.96 -4.31
C PRO A 289 -21.61 32.72 -5.23
N LEU A 290 -20.85 31.98 -6.05
CA LEU A 290 -20.05 32.50 -7.16
C LEU A 290 -20.96 32.89 -8.34
N ALA A 291 -20.75 34.10 -8.89
CA ALA A 291 -21.49 34.61 -10.03
C ALA A 291 -21.16 33.81 -11.31
N ALA A 292 -22.18 33.26 -11.95
CA ALA A 292 -22.07 32.47 -13.17
C ALA A 292 -21.72 33.36 -14.37
N VAL A 293 -20.47 33.27 -14.84
CA VAL A 293 -20.09 33.73 -16.18
C VAL A 293 -20.47 32.61 -17.14
N GLY A 294 -21.66 32.71 -17.73
CA GLY A 294 -22.14 31.73 -18.72
C GLY A 294 -21.46 31.93 -20.07
N PRO A 295 -20.99 30.87 -20.76
CA PRO A 295 -20.53 30.97 -22.13
C PRO A 295 -21.70 31.32 -23.07
N GLU A 296 -21.47 32.25 -23.98
CA GLU A 296 -22.47 32.89 -24.86
C GLU A 296 -23.08 31.94 -25.91
N ARG A 297 -22.60 30.70 -26.01
CA ARG A 297 -23.25 29.62 -26.76
C ARG A 297 -22.76 28.27 -26.24
N PRO A 298 -23.64 27.36 -25.77
CA PRO A 298 -23.21 26.00 -25.49
C PRO A 298 -22.68 25.35 -26.79
N PRO A 299 -21.55 24.62 -26.75
CA PRO A 299 -21.02 23.93 -27.92
C PRO A 299 -22.06 22.95 -28.47
N ALA A 300 -22.15 22.82 -29.80
CA ALA A 300 -23.25 22.07 -30.43
C ALA A 300 -23.04 20.55 -30.33
N THR A 301 -21.79 20.07 -30.20
CA THR A 301 -21.46 18.63 -30.10
C THR A 301 -20.23 18.34 -29.24
N ALA A 302 -20.08 17.10 -28.74
CA ALA A 302 -18.87 16.66 -28.03
C ALA A 302 -17.63 16.73 -28.91
N ALA A 303 -17.81 16.42 -30.20
CA ALA A 303 -16.74 16.46 -31.19
C ALA A 303 -16.16 17.87 -31.33
N GLU A 304 -16.99 18.92 -31.30
CA GLU A 304 -16.52 20.31 -31.32
C GLU A 304 -15.69 20.66 -30.09
N VAL A 305 -16.17 20.30 -28.89
CA VAL A 305 -15.44 20.55 -27.63
C VAL A 305 -14.10 19.84 -27.64
N LEU A 306 -14.12 18.52 -27.91
CA LEU A 306 -12.92 17.71 -27.90
C LEU A 306 -11.92 18.14 -28.97
N SER A 307 -12.38 18.47 -30.19
CA SER A 307 -11.50 18.93 -31.26
C SER A 307 -10.90 20.30 -30.99
N ALA A 308 -11.67 21.24 -30.42
CA ALA A 308 -11.16 22.55 -30.01
C ALA A 308 -10.12 22.40 -28.89
N THR A 309 -10.42 21.62 -27.85
CA THR A 309 -9.49 21.33 -26.76
C THR A 309 -8.24 20.62 -27.26
N TYR A 310 -8.38 19.66 -28.19
CA TYR A 310 -7.26 18.96 -28.84
C TYR A 310 -6.34 19.93 -29.58
N ALA A 311 -6.91 20.70 -30.50
CA ALA A 311 -6.17 21.64 -31.31
C ALA A 311 -5.43 22.65 -30.44
N ARG A 312 -6.09 23.13 -29.38
CA ARG A 312 -5.49 24.08 -28.45
C ARG A 312 -4.35 23.48 -27.62
N SER A 313 -4.55 22.29 -27.07
CA SER A 313 -3.54 21.62 -26.25
C SER A 313 -2.29 21.22 -27.05
N ARG A 314 -2.43 20.93 -28.35
CA ARG A 314 -1.28 20.63 -29.22
C ARG A 314 -0.44 21.85 -29.61
N LEU A 315 -0.94 23.09 -29.48
CA LEU A 315 -0.18 24.28 -29.89
C LEU A 315 1.13 24.43 -29.12
N ASP A 316 1.13 24.10 -27.84
CA ASP A 316 2.32 24.24 -26.99
C ASP A 316 3.31 23.08 -27.14
N ARG A 317 2.87 21.98 -27.78
CA ARG A 317 3.61 20.74 -28.06
C ARG A 317 4.18 20.01 -26.85
N THR A 318 4.35 20.63 -25.69
CA THR A 318 4.94 20.01 -24.51
C THR A 318 4.09 20.25 -23.27
N GLY A 319 4.19 19.38 -22.28
CA GLY A 319 3.51 19.54 -21.00
C GLY A 319 3.92 18.53 -19.94
N ILE A 320 3.21 18.57 -18.81
CA ILE A 320 3.35 17.66 -17.68
C ILE A 320 1.98 17.04 -17.40
N TYR A 321 1.94 15.73 -17.21
CA TYR A 321 0.76 15.06 -16.69
C TYR A 321 1.03 14.38 -15.35
N ARG A 322 -0.04 14.22 -14.57
CA ARG A 322 -0.07 13.44 -13.34
C ARG A 322 -1.31 12.58 -13.33
N ALA A 323 -1.12 11.26 -13.36
CA ALA A 323 -2.19 10.28 -13.18
C ALA A 323 -2.22 9.85 -11.71
N ASP A 324 -3.32 10.15 -11.02
CA ASP A 324 -3.49 9.75 -9.62
C ASP A 324 -3.89 8.26 -9.52
N PRO A 325 -3.48 7.56 -8.45
CA PRO A 325 -3.89 6.18 -8.21
C PRO A 325 -5.41 6.09 -8.02
N GLY A 326 -6.08 5.24 -8.79
CA GLY A 326 -7.45 4.85 -8.54
C GLY A 326 -7.71 3.42 -9.03
N ASP A 327 -8.89 2.89 -8.74
CA ASP A 327 -9.16 1.45 -8.83
C ASP A 327 -9.23 0.89 -10.26
N LEU A 328 -9.35 1.74 -11.31
CA LEU A 328 -9.30 1.24 -12.71
C LEU A 328 -7.99 0.50 -13.01
N TRP A 329 -6.96 0.83 -12.23
CA TRP A 329 -5.60 0.44 -12.48
C TRP A 329 -5.10 -0.64 -11.51
N GLU A 330 -5.90 -1.01 -10.49
CA GLU A 330 -5.50 -2.02 -9.50
C GLU A 330 -5.32 -3.41 -10.13
N ASP A 331 -6.19 -3.78 -11.07
CA ASP A 331 -6.14 -5.08 -11.76
C ASP A 331 -4.90 -5.24 -12.66
N VAL A 332 -4.29 -4.14 -13.07
CA VAL A 332 -3.03 -4.10 -13.83
C VAL A 332 -1.83 -3.69 -12.96
N GLY A 333 -2.01 -3.56 -11.64
CA GLY A 333 -0.95 -3.22 -10.70
C GLY A 333 -0.38 -1.80 -10.87
N TYR A 334 -1.12 -0.90 -11.50
CA TYR A 334 -0.68 0.47 -11.76
C TYR A 334 -1.24 1.43 -10.70
N VAL A 335 -0.35 2.17 -10.01
CA VAL A 335 -0.70 3.03 -8.86
C VAL A 335 -0.47 4.51 -9.20
N GLY A 336 -0.55 4.86 -10.48
CA GLY A 336 -0.38 6.23 -10.96
C GLY A 336 1.05 6.55 -11.42
N SER A 337 1.19 7.73 -12.01
CA SER A 337 2.45 8.22 -12.56
C SER A 337 2.49 9.74 -12.65
N ARG A 338 3.69 10.25 -12.88
CA ARG A 338 3.91 11.64 -13.28
C ARG A 338 4.89 11.64 -14.43
N GLY A 339 4.58 12.33 -15.51
CA GLY A 339 5.44 12.39 -16.67
C GLY A 339 5.46 13.74 -17.36
N GLU A 340 6.53 13.97 -18.09
CA GLU A 340 6.68 15.04 -19.07
C GLU A 340 6.43 14.44 -20.45
N PHE A 341 5.82 15.21 -21.33
CA PHE A 341 5.54 14.77 -22.69
C PHE A 341 5.85 15.85 -23.72
N ALA A 342 6.14 15.39 -24.93
CA ALA A 342 6.31 16.19 -26.13
C ALA A 342 5.53 15.55 -27.29
N LEU A 343 4.79 16.36 -28.01
CA LEU A 343 3.92 16.00 -29.12
C LEU A 343 4.61 16.44 -30.42
N ASP A 344 4.86 15.50 -31.33
CA ASP A 344 5.42 15.77 -32.65
C ASP A 344 4.57 15.08 -33.73
N GLY A 345 3.76 15.88 -34.42
CA GLY A 345 2.75 15.37 -35.35
C GLY A 345 1.79 14.42 -34.64
N ASP A 346 1.74 13.18 -35.11
CA ASP A 346 0.94 12.08 -34.55
C ASP A 346 1.68 11.24 -33.49
N SER A 347 2.96 11.54 -33.26
CA SER A 347 3.78 10.85 -32.26
C SER A 347 3.80 11.58 -30.93
N THR A 348 3.87 10.80 -29.85
CA THR A 348 3.93 11.31 -28.47
C THR A 348 5.13 10.71 -27.77
N SER A 349 6.10 11.56 -27.46
CA SER A 349 7.27 11.22 -26.66
C SER A 349 6.98 11.51 -25.19
N VAL A 350 7.36 10.60 -24.30
CA VAL A 350 7.02 10.66 -22.87
C VAL A 350 8.19 10.24 -22.01
N HIS A 351 8.48 10.99 -20.96
CA HIS A 351 9.31 10.53 -19.84
C HIS A 351 8.46 10.52 -18.58
N ALA A 352 8.14 9.33 -18.08
CA ALA A 352 7.29 9.17 -16.91
C ALA A 352 7.99 8.42 -15.78
N ARG A 353 7.67 8.82 -14.56
CA ARG A 353 8.02 8.12 -13.34
C ARG A 353 6.76 7.47 -12.77
N LEU A 354 6.82 6.16 -12.59
CA LEU A 354 5.75 5.38 -12.00
C LEU A 354 5.79 5.52 -10.47
N THR A 355 4.63 5.77 -9.88
CA THR A 355 4.51 6.00 -8.43
C THR A 355 4.48 4.68 -7.65
N ASP A 356 4.19 3.55 -8.33
CA ASP A 356 4.06 2.27 -7.64
C ASP A 356 5.39 1.75 -7.07
N THR A 357 5.29 1.10 -5.91
CA THR A 357 6.36 0.38 -5.24
C THR A 357 6.36 -1.11 -5.54
N GLY A 358 5.26 -1.66 -6.07
CA GLY A 358 5.13 -3.06 -6.48
C GLY A 358 5.68 -3.36 -7.87
N LEU A 359 5.61 -2.39 -8.79
CA LEU A 359 6.14 -2.56 -10.14
C LEU A 359 7.68 -2.71 -10.17
N SER A 360 8.11 -3.63 -11.04
CA SER A 360 9.52 -3.77 -11.41
C SER A 360 10.02 -2.59 -12.23
N VAL A 361 9.16 -1.68 -12.71
CA VAL A 361 9.51 -0.50 -13.49
C VAL A 361 9.40 0.76 -12.65
N ARG A 362 10.43 1.60 -12.68
CA ARG A 362 10.46 2.90 -11.98
C ARG A 362 10.18 4.06 -12.92
N GLU A 363 10.78 4.02 -14.10
CA GLU A 363 10.69 5.11 -15.09
C GLU A 363 10.54 4.49 -16.47
N THR A 364 9.83 5.19 -17.35
CA THR A 364 9.63 4.81 -18.75
C THR A 364 9.96 6.01 -19.63
N ILE A 365 10.61 5.76 -20.75
CA ILE A 365 10.80 6.76 -21.80
C ILE A 365 10.25 6.19 -23.11
N VAL A 366 9.52 7.01 -23.86
CA VAL A 366 9.19 6.74 -25.26
C VAL A 366 9.61 7.94 -26.10
N VAL A 367 10.36 7.69 -27.16
CA VAL A 367 10.78 8.70 -28.14
C VAL A 367 10.78 8.05 -29.51
N ASP A 368 10.07 8.64 -30.47
CA ASP A 368 9.95 8.12 -31.85
C ASP A 368 9.56 6.62 -31.88
N ASP A 369 8.53 6.24 -31.12
CA ASP A 369 8.04 4.86 -30.91
C ASP A 369 9.03 3.85 -30.33
N ARG A 370 10.26 4.27 -30.03
CA ARG A 370 11.23 3.47 -29.29
C ARG A 370 10.97 3.60 -27.80
N ARG A 371 10.96 2.45 -27.12
CA ARG A 371 10.54 2.34 -25.72
C ARG A 371 11.72 1.92 -24.87
N TRP A 372 11.88 2.59 -23.74
CA TRP A 372 12.85 2.23 -22.72
C TRP A 372 12.18 2.16 -21.36
N ILE A 373 12.60 1.20 -20.56
CA ILE A 373 12.21 1.09 -19.17
C ILE A 373 13.44 1.14 -18.28
N ARG A 374 13.26 1.69 -17.08
CA ARG A 374 14.25 1.65 -16.02
C ARG A 374 13.72 0.80 -14.88
N SER A 375 14.23 -0.42 -14.76
CA SER A 375 13.73 -1.37 -13.78
C SER A 375 14.29 -1.11 -12.36
N ARG A 376 13.52 -1.50 -11.34
CA ARG A 376 13.97 -1.66 -9.95
C ARG A 376 14.56 -3.03 -9.71
N TYR A 377 14.04 -4.09 -10.37
CA TYR A 377 14.47 -5.49 -10.18
C TYR A 377 13.98 -6.40 -11.33
N PRO A 378 14.67 -7.53 -11.60
CA PRO A 378 16.09 -7.77 -11.33
C PRO A 378 16.95 -7.12 -12.43
N GLU A 379 18.26 -7.05 -12.17
CA GLU A 379 19.31 -6.28 -12.86
C GLU A 379 19.21 -6.08 -14.39
N PRO A 380 19.83 -5.00 -14.91
CA PRO A 380 20.67 -4.04 -14.19
C PRO A 380 19.86 -2.86 -13.62
N VAL A 381 19.77 -2.81 -12.29
CA VAL A 381 18.99 -1.81 -11.56
C VAL A 381 19.51 -0.41 -11.87
N GLY A 382 18.62 0.45 -12.36
CA GLY A 382 18.97 1.84 -12.64
C GLY A 382 19.57 2.12 -14.02
N HIS A 383 19.66 1.13 -14.92
CA HIS A 383 19.97 1.36 -16.33
C HIS A 383 18.70 1.39 -17.17
N TRP A 384 18.75 2.13 -18.28
CA TRP A 384 17.71 2.12 -19.29
C TRP A 384 17.87 0.90 -20.18
N VAL A 385 16.81 0.11 -20.29
CA VAL A 385 16.76 -1.08 -21.13
C VAL A 385 15.74 -0.84 -22.23
N PRO A 386 16.11 -0.99 -23.52
CA PRO A 386 15.13 -0.94 -24.59
C PRO A 386 14.14 -2.11 -24.44
N CYS A 387 12.87 -1.89 -24.74
CA CYS A 387 11.85 -2.92 -24.67
C CYS A 387 10.94 -2.90 -25.90
N SER A 388 10.36 -4.06 -26.23
CA SER A 388 9.28 -4.18 -27.20
C SER A 388 8.17 -5.06 -26.62
N ILE A 389 6.92 -4.81 -27.03
CA ILE A 389 5.74 -5.54 -26.53
C ILE A 389 5.64 -6.94 -27.17
N GLY A 390 6.30 -7.15 -28.32
CA GLY A 390 6.19 -8.38 -29.12
C GLY A 390 7.46 -9.24 -29.17
N ASP A 391 8.55 -8.86 -28.50
CA ASP A 391 9.84 -9.54 -28.65
C ASP A 391 10.01 -10.78 -27.74
N GLY A 392 9.00 -11.11 -26.93
CA GLY A 392 9.07 -12.21 -25.96
C GLY A 392 10.15 -12.01 -24.87
N SER A 393 10.70 -10.80 -24.75
CA SER A 393 11.69 -10.49 -23.72
C SER A 393 11.08 -10.60 -22.32
N VAL A 394 11.95 -10.78 -21.32
CA VAL A 394 11.57 -10.76 -19.90
C VAL A 394 10.90 -9.43 -19.50
N TYR A 395 11.04 -8.40 -20.33
CA TYR A 395 10.47 -7.07 -20.13
C TYR A 395 9.24 -6.78 -21.00
N ALA A 396 8.75 -7.73 -21.80
CA ALA A 396 7.59 -7.50 -22.68
C ALA A 396 6.35 -7.01 -21.89
N ASP A 397 6.03 -7.69 -20.78
CA ASP A 397 4.93 -7.31 -19.88
C ASP A 397 5.14 -5.93 -19.25
N ALA A 398 6.39 -5.60 -18.91
CA ALA A 398 6.77 -4.31 -18.38
C ALA A 398 6.75 -3.19 -19.45
N CYS A 399 6.95 -3.54 -20.72
CA CYS A 399 6.93 -2.61 -21.83
C CYS A 399 5.53 -2.06 -22.09
N VAL A 400 4.48 -2.83 -21.76
CA VAL A 400 3.08 -2.39 -21.87
C VAL A 400 2.82 -1.09 -21.10
N TYR A 401 3.49 -0.87 -19.96
CA TYR A 401 3.36 0.39 -19.21
C TYR A 401 3.74 1.61 -20.03
N THR A 402 4.68 1.49 -20.97
CA THR A 402 5.08 2.61 -21.84
C THR A 402 3.96 3.04 -22.78
N VAL A 403 3.08 2.12 -23.21
CA VAL A 403 1.89 2.45 -24.01
C VAL A 403 0.91 3.23 -23.16
N TYR A 404 0.64 2.76 -21.95
CA TYR A 404 -0.23 3.47 -21.01
C TYR A 404 0.27 4.89 -20.74
N GLN A 405 1.59 5.08 -20.63
CA GLN A 405 2.15 6.42 -20.42
C GLN A 405 2.01 7.33 -21.64
N GLN A 406 2.07 6.79 -22.87
CA GLN A 406 1.78 7.54 -24.09
C GLN A 406 0.30 7.92 -24.20
N ASP A 407 -0.59 6.96 -23.93
CA ASP A 407 -2.04 7.20 -23.97
C ASP A 407 -2.47 8.23 -22.91
N LEU A 408 -1.84 8.19 -21.73
CA LEU A 408 -2.06 9.20 -20.67
C LEU A 408 -1.47 10.57 -21.02
N ALA A 409 -0.39 10.63 -21.80
CA ALA A 409 0.22 11.88 -22.22
C ALA A 409 -0.58 12.59 -23.31
N ASP A 410 -1.26 11.83 -24.18
CA ASP A 410 -2.09 12.36 -25.26
C ASP A 410 -3.51 11.76 -25.22
N PRO A 411 -4.26 12.03 -24.13
CA PRO A 411 -5.57 11.42 -23.94
C PRO A 411 -6.60 11.98 -24.93
N VAL A 412 -6.34 13.16 -25.50
CA VAL A 412 -7.28 13.80 -26.39
C VAL A 412 -7.14 13.20 -27.78
N ALA A 413 -5.97 12.71 -28.20
CA ALA A 413 -5.90 11.83 -29.37
C ALA A 413 -6.76 10.56 -29.18
N VAL A 414 -6.75 9.96 -27.98
CA VAL A 414 -7.61 8.81 -27.66
C VAL A 414 -9.10 9.18 -27.75
N LEU A 415 -9.50 10.31 -27.17
CA LEU A 415 -10.88 10.81 -27.22
C LEU A 415 -11.30 11.22 -28.63
N MET A 416 -10.39 11.76 -29.44
CA MET A 416 -10.66 12.15 -30.83
C MET A 416 -10.81 10.93 -31.74
N ARG A 417 -10.02 9.87 -31.54
CA ARG A 417 -10.20 8.58 -32.24
C ARG A 417 -11.56 7.97 -31.88
N ALA A 418 -11.99 8.05 -30.62
CA ALA A 418 -13.34 7.64 -30.20
C ALA A 418 -14.45 8.65 -30.63
N GLY A 419 -14.07 9.87 -31.02
CA GLY A 419 -14.87 11.09 -30.94
C GLY A 419 -15.97 11.28 -31.97
N ARG A 420 -15.98 10.53 -33.08
CA ARG A 420 -17.08 10.62 -34.05
C ARG A 420 -18.44 10.16 -33.49
N SER A 421 -18.40 9.39 -32.41
CA SER A 421 -19.58 8.83 -31.76
C SER A 421 -19.81 9.33 -30.33
N ALA A 422 -19.00 10.29 -29.88
CA ALA A 422 -19.07 10.83 -28.53
C ALA A 422 -20.27 11.78 -28.37
N THR A 423 -20.97 11.68 -27.24
CA THR A 423 -22.09 12.57 -26.90
C THR A 423 -21.83 13.27 -25.57
N VAL A 424 -22.03 14.58 -25.50
CA VAL A 424 -22.01 15.31 -24.22
C VAL A 424 -23.31 14.99 -23.49
N VAL A 425 -23.20 14.44 -22.29
CA VAL A 425 -24.35 14.11 -21.43
C VAL A 425 -24.52 15.09 -20.27
N GLY A 426 -23.52 15.93 -20.02
CA GLY A 426 -23.57 16.97 -18.99
C GLY A 426 -22.45 17.99 -19.17
N SER A 427 -22.64 19.19 -18.63
CA SER A 427 -21.60 20.23 -18.60
C SER A 427 -21.82 21.17 -17.43
N GLY A 428 -20.75 21.83 -16.97
CA GLY A 428 -20.82 22.85 -15.92
C GLY A 428 -19.51 23.57 -15.73
N ALA A 429 -19.42 24.34 -14.64
CA ALA A 429 -18.20 25.05 -14.25
C ALA A 429 -17.68 24.52 -12.91
N GLU A 430 -16.36 24.44 -12.76
CA GLU A 430 -15.65 24.03 -11.55
C GLU A 430 -14.29 24.72 -11.49
N VAL A 431 -13.62 24.74 -10.34
CA VAL A 431 -12.23 25.22 -10.21
C VAL A 431 -11.30 24.01 -10.11
N VAL A 432 -10.29 23.94 -10.98
CA VAL A 432 -9.25 22.90 -10.97
C VAL A 432 -7.91 23.57 -10.72
N ASP A 433 -7.27 23.26 -9.59
CA ASP A 433 -5.98 23.84 -9.17
C ASP A 433 -5.96 25.39 -9.27
N ASP A 434 -6.98 26.03 -8.70
CA ASP A 434 -7.20 27.48 -8.71
C ASP A 434 -7.46 28.09 -10.12
N VAL A 435 -7.61 27.26 -11.15
CA VAL A 435 -7.97 27.68 -12.51
C VAL A 435 -9.46 27.43 -12.74
N PRO A 436 -10.26 28.45 -13.11
CA PRO A 436 -11.65 28.23 -13.49
C PRO A 436 -11.73 27.35 -14.74
N ALA A 437 -12.53 26.30 -14.69
CA ALA A 437 -12.65 25.29 -15.73
C ALA A 437 -14.10 25.06 -16.10
N THR A 438 -14.33 24.75 -17.37
CA THR A 438 -15.60 24.18 -17.84
C THR A 438 -15.43 22.67 -17.93
N TRP A 439 -16.35 21.91 -17.34
CA TRP A 439 -16.33 20.45 -17.45
C TRP A 439 -17.41 19.95 -18.39
N PHE A 440 -17.14 18.82 -19.05
CA PHE A 440 -18.03 18.12 -19.95
C PHE A 440 -18.02 16.63 -19.62
N ASP A 441 -19.18 16.05 -19.34
CA ASP A 441 -19.35 14.61 -19.26
C ASP A 441 -19.58 14.07 -20.68
N VAL A 442 -18.64 13.27 -21.16
CA VAL A 442 -18.62 12.72 -22.51
C VAL A 442 -18.85 11.22 -22.44
N ARG A 443 -19.92 10.74 -23.08
CA ARG A 443 -20.17 9.31 -23.24
C ARG A 443 -19.67 8.84 -24.59
N LEU A 444 -18.81 7.83 -24.60
CA LEU A 444 -18.29 7.19 -25.81
C LEU A 444 -19.22 6.04 -26.23
N ALA A 445 -19.41 5.82 -27.53
CA ALA A 445 -20.13 4.64 -28.01
C ALA A 445 -19.14 3.45 -28.11
N ALA A 446 -19.13 2.62 -27.06
CA ALA A 446 -18.19 1.50 -26.90
C ALA A 446 -18.05 0.61 -28.14
N ASP A 447 -19.16 0.26 -28.79
CA ASP A 447 -19.21 -0.69 -29.90
C ASP A 447 -18.55 -0.19 -31.20
N ARG A 448 -18.49 1.14 -31.42
CA ARG A 448 -17.90 1.70 -32.65
C ARG A 448 -16.42 2.01 -32.49
N ALA A 449 -16.03 2.60 -31.36
CA ALA A 449 -14.63 2.93 -31.12
C ALA A 449 -13.72 1.69 -31.13
N ALA A 450 -14.20 0.54 -30.64
CA ALA A 450 -13.45 -0.71 -30.66
C ALA A 450 -13.47 -1.45 -32.02
N ALA A 451 -14.45 -1.15 -32.88
CA ALA A 451 -14.60 -1.75 -34.21
C ALA A 451 -13.82 -1.00 -35.29
N ASP A 452 -13.66 0.31 -35.14
CA ASP A 452 -12.98 1.18 -36.12
C ASP A 452 -11.46 1.28 -35.90
N GLU A 453 -10.90 0.67 -34.85
CA GLU A 453 -9.46 0.72 -34.56
C GLU A 453 -8.70 -0.42 -35.27
N PRO A 454 -7.86 -0.12 -36.29
CA PRO A 454 -7.14 -1.12 -37.07
C PRO A 454 -5.92 -1.71 -36.36
N ASP A 455 -5.39 -1.06 -35.32
CA ASP A 455 -4.22 -1.56 -34.59
C ASP A 455 -4.62 -2.48 -33.42
N PRO A 456 -4.39 -3.81 -33.51
CA PRO A 456 -4.68 -4.72 -32.40
C PRO A 456 -3.83 -4.45 -31.15
N ALA A 457 -2.69 -3.75 -31.26
CA ALA A 457 -1.91 -3.32 -30.11
C ALA A 457 -2.59 -2.18 -29.33
N TRP A 458 -3.53 -1.46 -29.96
CA TRP A 458 -4.32 -0.39 -29.36
C TRP A 458 -5.50 -0.89 -28.52
N ARG A 459 -5.89 -2.16 -28.68
CA ARG A 459 -6.73 -2.89 -27.71
C ARG A 459 -5.96 -3.22 -26.44
N THR A 460 -5.28 -2.21 -25.91
CA THR A 460 -4.75 -2.29 -24.57
C THR A 460 -5.94 -2.38 -23.61
N ARG A 461 -5.74 -3.03 -22.46
CA ARG A 461 -6.73 -3.00 -21.38
C ARG A 461 -7.11 -1.57 -20.99
N PHE A 462 -6.23 -0.59 -21.24
CA PHE A 462 -6.49 0.83 -21.05
C PHE A 462 -7.61 1.33 -21.97
N ALA A 463 -7.53 1.11 -23.28
CA ALA A 463 -8.60 1.47 -24.22
C ALA A 463 -9.90 0.72 -23.92
N GLU A 464 -9.83 -0.58 -23.59
CA GLU A 464 -11.02 -1.36 -23.22
C GLU A 464 -11.67 -0.84 -21.93
N SER A 465 -10.88 -0.45 -20.93
CA SER A 465 -11.38 0.12 -19.68
C SER A 465 -11.93 1.55 -19.89
N LEU A 466 -11.31 2.34 -20.77
CA LEU A 466 -11.80 3.66 -21.18
C LEU A 466 -13.14 3.58 -21.92
N LEU A 467 -13.30 2.58 -22.79
CA LEU A 467 -14.48 2.45 -23.65
C LEU A 467 -15.62 1.70 -22.96
N GLY A 468 -15.32 0.84 -21.98
CA GLY A 468 -16.30 -0.01 -21.30
C GLY A 468 -17.03 0.64 -20.13
N ALA A 469 -16.52 1.72 -19.54
CA ALA A 469 -17.00 2.23 -18.26
C ALA A 469 -17.36 3.72 -18.30
N ALA A 470 -18.67 4.01 -18.19
CA ALA A 470 -19.22 5.27 -17.69
C ALA A 470 -18.83 6.55 -18.52
N PRO A 471 -19.45 7.71 -18.28
CA PRO A 471 -19.02 8.94 -18.96
C PRO A 471 -17.62 9.37 -18.50
N VAL A 472 -16.80 9.85 -19.43
CA VAL A 472 -15.51 10.49 -19.17
C VAL A 472 -15.75 11.97 -18.93
N ARG A 473 -15.33 12.49 -17.78
CA ARG A 473 -15.41 13.93 -17.50
C ARG A 473 -14.13 14.62 -17.98
N VAL A 474 -14.29 15.68 -18.75
CA VAL A 474 -13.21 16.48 -19.35
C VAL A 474 -13.29 17.90 -18.82
N TRP A 475 -12.22 18.41 -18.23
CA TRP A 475 -12.13 19.80 -17.77
C TRP A 475 -11.23 20.61 -18.69
N THR A 476 -11.76 21.71 -19.20
CA THR A 476 -11.08 22.64 -20.10
C THR A 476 -10.89 23.99 -19.41
N GLY A 477 -9.68 24.53 -19.47
CA GLY A 477 -9.38 25.87 -18.96
C GLY A 477 -10.00 26.98 -19.81
N PRO A 478 -9.91 28.24 -19.35
CA PRO A 478 -10.47 29.40 -20.06
C PRO A 478 -9.77 29.65 -21.40
N ASP A 479 -8.52 29.19 -21.52
CA ASP A 479 -7.72 29.25 -22.73
C ASP A 479 -8.01 28.09 -23.70
N GLY A 480 -8.94 27.20 -23.36
CA GLY A 480 -9.36 26.03 -24.12
C GLY A 480 -8.46 24.79 -23.94
N ARG A 481 -7.43 24.85 -23.09
CA ARG A 481 -6.52 23.71 -22.87
C ARG A 481 -7.14 22.67 -21.95
N LEU A 482 -6.70 21.42 -22.11
CA LEU A 482 -7.07 20.36 -21.17
C LEU A 482 -6.38 20.58 -19.82
N LEU A 483 -7.17 20.57 -18.74
CA LEU A 483 -6.67 20.67 -17.37
C LEU A 483 -6.77 19.34 -16.64
N GLN A 484 -7.88 18.62 -16.81
CA GLN A 484 -8.11 17.35 -16.12
C GLN A 484 -8.99 16.42 -16.95
N LEU A 485 -8.79 15.13 -16.77
CA LEU A 485 -9.68 14.05 -17.18
C LEU A 485 -10.01 13.19 -15.98
N ALA A 486 -11.24 12.69 -15.92
CA ALA A 486 -11.65 11.73 -14.91
C ALA A 486 -12.59 10.70 -15.52
N PHE A 487 -12.47 9.48 -15.02
CA PHE A 487 -13.29 8.36 -15.43
C PHE A 487 -14.36 8.15 -14.36
N ALA A 488 -15.63 8.12 -14.74
CA ALA A 488 -16.70 7.99 -13.77
C ALA A 488 -16.64 6.62 -13.04
N ALA A 489 -17.14 6.65 -11.80
CA ALA A 489 -17.13 5.64 -10.74
C ALA A 489 -17.21 4.15 -11.20
N PRO A 490 -16.64 3.20 -10.42
CA PRO A 490 -16.43 3.28 -8.96
C PRO A 490 -15.18 4.04 -8.51
N SER A 491 -14.22 4.26 -9.41
CA SER A 491 -12.89 4.75 -9.05
C SER A 491 -12.66 6.19 -9.48
N ASP A 492 -12.26 7.04 -8.55
CA ASP A 492 -11.93 8.47 -8.74
C ASP A 492 -10.60 8.68 -9.49
N ASN A 493 -10.43 8.00 -10.63
CA ASN A 493 -9.21 8.10 -11.43
C ASN A 493 -9.19 9.45 -12.13
N ARG A 494 -8.12 10.20 -11.89
CA ARG A 494 -7.93 11.52 -12.48
C ARG A 494 -6.57 11.61 -13.14
N VAL A 495 -6.52 12.27 -14.28
CA VAL A 495 -5.29 12.66 -14.95
C VAL A 495 -5.30 14.18 -15.06
N ARG A 496 -4.33 14.84 -14.45
CA ARG A 496 -4.16 16.30 -14.49
C ARG A 496 -3.07 16.68 -15.47
N TYR A 497 -3.28 17.78 -16.18
CA TYR A 497 -2.36 18.33 -17.17
C TYR A 497 -1.97 19.75 -16.77
N THR A 498 -0.67 20.00 -16.70
CA THR A 498 -0.09 21.27 -16.25
C THR A 498 1.16 21.57 -17.05
N GLY A 499 1.70 22.79 -16.92
CA GLY A 499 3.01 23.13 -17.50
C GLY A 499 3.06 23.09 -19.03
N TRP A 500 1.92 23.33 -19.70
CA TRP A 500 1.85 23.42 -21.16
C TRP A 500 2.88 24.42 -21.71
N GLY A 501 3.75 23.95 -22.62
CA GLY A 501 4.81 24.73 -23.26
C GLY A 501 6.01 25.06 -22.37
N LEU A 502 6.04 24.56 -21.14
CA LEU A 502 7.13 24.84 -20.18
C LEU A 502 8.20 23.75 -20.14
N THR A 503 7.94 22.57 -20.69
CA THR A 503 8.88 21.46 -20.72
C THR A 503 9.68 21.44 -22.02
N GLY A 504 10.93 20.95 -21.94
CA GLY A 504 11.79 20.74 -23.10
C GLY A 504 11.40 19.48 -23.89
N PRO A 505 12.12 19.19 -24.99
CA PRO A 505 11.93 17.93 -25.71
C PRO A 505 12.27 16.74 -24.81
N VAL A 506 11.49 15.66 -24.93
CA VAL A 506 11.82 14.38 -24.30
C VAL A 506 12.92 13.73 -25.13
N LEU A 507 14.08 13.48 -24.51
CA LEU A 507 15.24 12.90 -25.17
C LEU A 507 15.37 11.41 -24.83
N PRO A 508 15.93 10.59 -25.73
CA PRO A 508 16.25 9.21 -25.42
C PRO A 508 17.25 9.14 -24.25
N PRO A 509 17.23 8.07 -23.46
CA PRO A 509 18.18 7.91 -22.37
C PRO A 509 19.63 7.84 -22.88
N ARG A 510 20.56 8.45 -22.13
CA ARG A 510 22.00 8.41 -22.39
C ARG A 510 22.66 7.18 -21.79
#